data_AF-A0A292YIP2-F1
#
_entry.id   AF-A0A292YIP2-F1
#
_cell.length_a   1.000
_cell.length_b   1.000
_cell.length_c   1.000
_cell.angle_alpha   90.00
_cell.angle_beta   90.00
_cell.angle_gamma   90.00
#
_symmetry.space_group_name_H-M   'P 1'
#
loop_
_entity.id
_entity.type
_entity.pdbx_description
1 polymer ?
#
loop_
_entity_poly.entity_id
_entity_poly.type
_entity_poly.pdbx_seq_one_letter_code
_entity_poly.pdbx_strand_id
1 'polypeptide(L)'
;MHFDVKSLLTTQSVAELSYLKGKMVDEIRITTAGSFDKMYGLNHNMGFLVAFKENERELALLCNSMPNVNNVEFPRLDILDMKLCTSEFKSDLEDLNTAVGVQWTGQTLASVSIIRDKVKWGTEEETWELIIDKGLKFKFENNLELLIMTRDSSLGMMEFWIGESITWIQNPEKFSDSYMLDSSELRSIQRVEQFI
;
A
#
# COMPACT_ATOMS: atom_id res chain seq x y z
N MET A 1 -6.43 8.47 -26.99
CA MET A 1 -6.62 7.85 -25.66
C MET A 1 -5.36 7.08 -25.32
N HIS A 2 -4.57 7.61 -24.37
CA HIS A 2 -3.36 6.96 -23.88
C HIS A 2 -3.72 6.28 -22.56
N PHE A 3 -3.46 4.97 -22.44
CA PHE A 3 -3.61 4.22 -21.21
C PHE A 3 -2.22 3.85 -20.73
N ASP A 4 -1.92 4.18 -19.48
CA ASP A 4 -0.74 3.67 -18.82
C ASP A 4 -1.17 2.83 -17.61
N VAL A 5 -0.81 1.55 -17.61
CA VAL A 5 -1.08 0.63 -16.50
C VAL A 5 0.21 0.48 -15.71
N LYS A 6 0.24 0.99 -14.48
CA LYS A 6 1.41 0.88 -13.59
C LYS A 6 1.16 -0.15 -12.51
N SER A 7 1.87 -1.28 -12.63
CA SER A 7 1.84 -2.35 -11.63
C SER A 7 2.64 -1.96 -10.40
N LEU A 8 2.02 -2.12 -9.23
CA LEU A 8 2.66 -1.88 -7.95
C LEU A 8 3.51 -3.07 -7.50
N LEU A 9 3.25 -4.28 -8.00
CA LEU A 9 3.87 -5.50 -7.51
C LEU A 9 4.72 -6.19 -8.59
N THR A 10 5.78 -6.86 -8.14
CA THR A 10 6.51 -7.85 -8.97
C THR A 10 5.83 -9.22 -8.91
N THR A 11 6.13 -10.10 -9.86
CA THR A 11 5.66 -11.50 -9.84
C THR A 11 6.06 -12.22 -8.55
N GLN A 12 7.27 -11.96 -8.05
CA GLN A 12 7.73 -12.52 -6.78
C GLN A 12 6.87 -12.03 -5.62
N SER A 13 6.60 -10.73 -5.56
CA SER A 13 5.77 -10.15 -4.51
C SER A 13 4.34 -10.67 -4.52
N VAL A 14 3.76 -10.89 -5.71
CA VAL A 14 2.44 -11.56 -5.84
C VAL A 14 2.48 -12.99 -5.31
N ALA A 15 3.55 -13.74 -5.58
CA ALA A 15 3.72 -15.09 -5.06
C ALA A 15 3.81 -15.09 -3.51
N GLU A 16 4.53 -14.13 -2.91
CA GLU A 16 4.63 -14.01 -1.45
C GLU A 16 3.29 -13.64 -0.79
N LEU A 17 2.54 -12.71 -1.39
CA LEU A 17 1.18 -12.37 -0.92
C LEU A 17 0.22 -13.56 -1.06
N SER A 18 0.34 -14.32 -2.15
CA SER A 18 -0.46 -15.53 -2.37
C SER A 18 -0.14 -16.62 -1.35
N TYR A 19 1.13 -16.75 -0.95
CA TYR A 19 1.56 -17.66 0.11
C TYR A 19 0.96 -17.30 1.47
N LEU A 20 0.91 -16.01 1.82
CA LEU A 20 0.34 -15.54 3.08
C LEU A 20 -1.18 -15.75 3.19
N LYS A 21 -1.89 -15.86 2.07
CA LYS A 21 -3.34 -16.03 2.05
C LYS A 21 -3.74 -17.32 2.78
N GLY A 22 -4.59 -17.20 3.80
CA GLY A 22 -5.01 -18.29 4.66
C GLY A 22 -3.99 -18.70 5.73
N LYS A 23 -2.89 -17.95 5.90
CA LYS A 23 -1.90 -18.16 6.95
C LYS A 23 -2.16 -17.27 8.16
N MET A 24 -1.72 -17.72 9.32
CA MET A 24 -1.77 -16.96 10.56
C MET A 24 -0.59 -15.99 10.60
N VAL A 25 -0.88 -14.69 10.58
CA VAL A 25 0.11 -13.65 10.81
C VAL A 25 0.16 -13.42 12.31
N ASP A 26 1.25 -13.85 12.94
CA ASP A 26 1.48 -13.81 14.39
C ASP A 26 1.75 -12.40 14.90
N GLU A 27 2.40 -11.58 14.08
CA GLU A 27 2.85 -10.25 14.44
C GLU A 27 2.89 -9.34 13.21
N ILE A 28 2.48 -8.08 13.39
CA ILE A 28 2.69 -7.02 12.42
C ILE A 28 3.49 -5.91 13.09
N ARG A 29 4.61 -5.55 12.49
CA ARG A 29 5.44 -4.42 12.92
C ARG A 29 5.52 -3.39 11.80
N ILE A 30 5.47 -2.11 12.15
CA ILE A 30 5.44 -1.01 11.18
C ILE A 30 6.44 0.04 11.63
N THR A 31 7.41 0.41 10.79
CA THR A 31 8.22 1.60 11.08
C THR A 31 7.29 2.81 11.04
N THR A 32 7.18 3.52 12.16
CA THR A 32 6.30 4.67 12.27
C THR A 32 7.11 5.95 12.26
N ALA A 33 6.76 6.92 11.42
CA ALA A 33 7.34 8.26 11.45
C ALA A 33 6.90 9.09 12.69
N GLY A 34 6.10 8.50 13.58
CA GLY A 34 5.55 9.13 14.78
C GLY A 34 4.55 8.23 15.50
N SER A 35 3.75 8.80 16.41
CA SER A 35 2.62 8.06 17.02
C SER A 35 1.47 7.90 16.03
N PHE A 36 0.65 6.85 16.19
CA PHE A 36 -0.56 6.70 15.40
C PHE A 36 -1.58 7.78 15.78
N ASP A 37 -2.13 8.44 14.77
CA ASP A 37 -3.26 9.34 14.91
C ASP A 37 -4.58 8.59 14.67
N LYS A 38 -5.69 9.17 15.15
CA LYS A 38 -7.03 8.66 14.89
C LYS A 38 -7.69 9.48 13.78
N MET A 39 -7.94 8.85 12.64
CA MET A 39 -8.63 9.45 11.50
C MET A 39 -9.73 8.53 11.00
N TYR A 40 -10.95 9.06 10.82
CA TYR A 40 -12.12 8.27 10.39
C TYR A 40 -12.42 7.05 11.26
N GLY A 41 -12.06 7.10 12.56
CA GLY A 41 -12.19 5.97 13.49
C GLY A 41 -11.08 4.92 13.41
N LEU A 42 -10.12 5.09 12.50
CA LEU A 42 -9.00 4.17 12.24
C LEU A 42 -7.71 4.69 12.85
N ASN A 43 -6.78 3.78 13.15
CA ASN A 43 -5.39 4.13 13.41
C ASN A 43 -4.72 4.48 12.08
N HIS A 44 -4.10 5.65 12.00
CA HIS A 44 -3.41 6.16 10.82
C HIS A 44 -1.97 6.53 11.16
N ASN A 45 -1.03 6.23 10.26
CA ASN A 45 0.35 6.68 10.37
C ASN A 45 1.07 6.65 9.01
N MET A 46 2.24 7.29 8.96
CA MET A 46 3.17 7.21 7.85
C MET A 46 4.39 6.37 8.24
N GLY A 47 5.07 5.78 7.26
CA GLY A 47 6.36 5.14 7.48
C GLY A 47 6.88 4.41 6.25
N PHE A 48 7.84 3.50 6.44
CA PHE A 48 8.71 3.03 5.37
C PHE A 48 8.74 1.51 5.19
N LEU A 49 8.38 0.77 6.21
CA LEU A 49 8.53 -0.68 6.25
C LEU A 49 7.43 -1.30 7.10
N VAL A 50 6.82 -2.36 6.58
CA VAL A 50 5.91 -3.23 7.34
C VAL A 50 6.50 -4.62 7.35
N ALA A 51 6.50 -5.27 8.49
CA ALA A 51 6.94 -6.64 8.64
C ALA A 51 5.80 -7.52 9.14
N PHE A 52 5.55 -8.62 8.45
CA PHE A 52 4.64 -9.68 8.87
C PHE A 52 5.42 -10.89 9.31
N LYS A 53 5.14 -11.36 10.52
CA LYS A 53 5.66 -12.62 11.01
C LYS A 53 4.61 -13.72 10.83
N GLU A 54 4.99 -14.78 10.13
CA GLU A 54 4.23 -16.02 9.98
C GLU A 54 5.13 -17.13 10.50
N ASN A 55 4.88 -17.63 11.71
CA ASN A 55 5.70 -18.63 12.37
C ASN A 55 7.19 -18.19 12.45
N GLU A 56 8.09 -18.93 11.78
CA GLU A 56 9.53 -18.64 11.71
C GLU A 56 9.92 -17.78 10.50
N ARG A 57 8.95 -17.43 9.66
CA ARG A 57 9.16 -16.63 8.45
C ARG A 57 8.76 -15.19 8.70
N GLU A 58 9.58 -14.28 8.22
CA GLU A 58 9.30 -12.86 8.28
C GLU A 58 9.33 -12.28 6.88
N LEU A 59 8.24 -11.60 6.52
CA LEU A 59 8.07 -10.93 5.23
C LEU A 59 8.08 -9.42 5.45
N ALA A 60 8.91 -8.74 4.69
CA ALA A 60 9.00 -7.29 4.65
C ALA A 60 8.20 -6.75 3.45
N LEU A 61 7.45 -5.68 3.68
CA LEU A 61 6.77 -4.87 2.68
C LEU A 61 7.38 -3.48 2.71
N LEU A 62 7.91 -3.05 1.57
CA LEU A 62 8.59 -1.77 1.42
C LEU A 62 8.22 -1.13 0.09
N CYS A 63 8.31 0.20 0.03
CA CYS A 63 8.06 0.96 -1.18
C CYS A 63 9.39 1.38 -1.81
N ASN A 64 9.59 1.03 -3.08
CA ASN A 64 10.72 1.44 -3.89
C ASN A 64 10.26 2.33 -5.05
N SER A 65 11.15 3.20 -5.51
CA SER A 65 10.98 3.92 -6.76
C SER A 65 11.46 3.07 -7.93
N MET A 66 10.62 2.93 -8.97
CA MET A 66 11.00 2.27 -10.20
C MET A 66 10.94 3.25 -11.37
N PRO A 67 12.07 3.54 -12.05
CA PRO A 67 12.05 4.37 -13.25
C PRO A 67 11.36 3.63 -14.39
N ASN A 68 10.57 4.37 -15.17
CA ASN A 68 9.91 3.86 -16.37
C ASN A 68 10.61 4.31 -17.67
N VAL A 69 10.00 3.98 -18.83
CA VAL A 69 10.51 4.27 -20.18
C VAL A 69 10.83 5.75 -20.44
N ASN A 70 10.25 6.67 -19.66
CA ASN A 70 10.47 8.12 -19.76
C ASN A 70 11.20 8.71 -18.53
N ASN A 71 11.88 7.88 -17.73
CA ASN A 71 12.47 8.26 -16.43
C ASN A 71 11.44 8.86 -15.44
N VAL A 72 10.15 8.62 -15.65
CA VAL A 72 9.14 8.97 -14.65
C VAL A 72 9.13 7.85 -13.63
N GLU A 73 9.35 8.24 -12.39
CA GLU A 73 9.38 7.34 -11.25
C GLU A 73 7.97 7.01 -10.77
N PHE A 74 7.72 5.72 -10.54
CA PHE A 74 6.46 5.24 -9.97
C PHE A 74 6.73 4.41 -8.72
N PRO A 75 5.83 4.45 -7.72
CA PRO A 75 5.92 3.57 -6.57
C PRO A 75 5.76 2.11 -6.98
N ARG A 76 6.62 1.27 -6.40
CA ARG A 76 6.53 -0.20 -6.42
C ARG A 76 6.54 -0.70 -4.98
N LEU A 77 5.56 -1.52 -4.60
CA LEU A 77 5.64 -2.30 -3.37
C LEU A 77 6.35 -3.61 -3.64
N ASP A 78 7.43 -3.83 -2.91
CA ASP A 78 8.13 -5.10 -2.90
C ASP A 78 7.77 -5.84 -1.61
N ILE A 79 7.33 -7.09 -1.77
CA ILE A 79 7.15 -8.06 -0.68
C ILE A 79 8.24 -9.11 -0.83
N LEU A 80 9.07 -9.22 0.21
CA LEU A 80 10.27 -10.05 0.21
C LEU A 80 10.43 -10.75 1.55
N ASP A 81 11.12 -11.89 1.56
CA ASP A 81 11.60 -12.47 2.82
C ASP A 81 12.61 -11.50 3.45
N MET A 82 12.43 -11.19 4.74
CA MET A 82 13.26 -10.21 5.43
C MET A 82 14.74 -10.61 5.43
N LYS A 83 15.06 -11.90 5.33
CA LYS A 83 16.45 -12.39 5.17
C LYS A 83 17.10 -11.94 3.86
N LEU A 84 16.30 -11.53 2.87
CA LEU A 84 16.74 -11.04 1.56
C LEU A 84 16.80 -9.51 1.49
N CYS A 85 16.35 -8.78 2.52
CA CYS A 85 16.48 -7.33 2.58
C CYS A 85 17.97 -6.92 2.62
N THR A 86 18.33 -5.94 1.79
CA THR A 86 19.71 -5.43 1.70
C THR A 86 20.09 -4.61 2.92
N SER A 87 21.39 -4.32 3.07
CA SER A 87 21.91 -3.47 4.15
C SER A 87 21.35 -2.05 4.18
N GLU A 88 20.78 -1.56 3.08
CA GLU A 88 20.20 -0.22 2.97
C GLU A 88 18.95 -0.04 3.83
N PHE A 89 18.22 -1.13 4.12
CA PHE A 89 17.04 -1.11 5.00
C PHE A 89 17.38 -1.44 6.45
N LYS A 90 18.66 -1.61 6.81
CA LYS A 90 19.07 -1.99 8.17
C LYS A 90 18.72 -0.94 9.22
N SER A 91 18.77 0.35 8.90
CA SER A 91 18.32 1.40 9.82
C SER A 91 16.82 1.30 10.11
N ASP A 92 16.02 1.04 9.08
CA ASP A 92 14.57 0.85 9.23
C ASP A 92 14.24 -0.47 9.96
N LEU A 93 15.08 -1.49 9.80
CA LEU A 93 15.03 -2.75 10.56
C LEU A 93 15.44 -2.57 12.03
N GLU A 94 16.37 -1.66 12.33
CA GLU A 94 16.73 -1.30 13.71
C GLU A 94 15.59 -0.52 14.38
N ASP A 95 14.95 0.38 13.63
CA ASP A 95 13.78 1.14 14.07
C ASP A 95 12.52 0.26 14.23
N LEU A 96 12.40 -0.86 13.51
CA LEU A 96 11.34 -1.86 13.70
C LEU A 96 11.29 -2.43 15.13
N ASN A 97 12.38 -2.37 15.90
CA ASN A 97 12.38 -2.78 17.31
C ASN A 97 11.78 -1.72 18.24
N THR A 98 11.71 -0.47 17.78
CA THR A 98 11.02 0.65 18.45
C THR A 98 9.65 0.94 17.86
N ALA A 99 9.34 0.32 16.72
CA ALA A 99 8.04 0.37 16.07
C ALA A 99 6.93 0.12 17.07
N VAL A 100 5.86 0.88 16.92
CA VAL A 100 4.62 0.58 17.63
C VAL A 100 4.22 -0.83 17.21
N GLY A 101 4.44 -1.79 18.10
CA GLY A 101 3.74 -3.05 18.09
C GLY A 101 2.27 -2.70 18.23
N VAL A 102 1.58 -2.58 17.09
CA VAL A 102 0.13 -2.57 17.09
C VAL A 102 -0.25 -3.84 17.86
N GLN A 103 -1.05 -3.72 18.93
CA GLN A 103 -1.46 -4.89 19.70
C GLN A 103 -2.09 -5.90 18.74
N TRP A 104 -1.28 -6.89 18.36
CA TRP A 104 -1.58 -7.83 17.31
C TRP A 104 -1.65 -9.19 17.95
N THR A 105 -2.87 -9.70 18.09
CA THR A 105 -3.09 -11.10 18.42
C THR A 105 -3.09 -11.86 17.11
N GLY A 106 -2.24 -12.87 16.95
CA GLY A 106 -2.10 -13.60 15.68
C GLY A 106 -3.43 -13.90 14.99
N GLN A 107 -3.57 -13.53 13.72
CA GLN A 107 -4.81 -13.66 12.94
C GLN A 107 -4.57 -14.30 11.59
N THR A 108 -5.53 -15.10 11.12
CA THR A 108 -5.54 -15.63 9.76
C THR A 108 -5.83 -14.52 8.75
N LEU A 109 -4.98 -14.40 7.73
CA LEU A 109 -5.19 -13.50 6.60
C LEU A 109 -6.24 -14.09 5.65
N ALA A 110 -7.45 -13.51 5.64
CA ALA A 110 -8.56 -13.99 4.81
C ALA A 110 -8.40 -13.58 3.34
N SER A 111 -7.99 -12.35 3.07
CA SER A 111 -7.80 -11.87 1.69
C SER A 111 -6.80 -10.73 1.60
N VAL A 112 -6.20 -10.63 0.41
CA VAL A 112 -5.40 -9.48 -0.02
C VAL A 112 -6.03 -8.92 -1.29
N SER A 113 -6.18 -7.60 -1.37
CA SER A 113 -6.58 -6.90 -2.59
C SER A 113 -5.62 -5.78 -2.92
N ILE A 114 -5.44 -5.54 -4.22
CA ILE A 114 -4.74 -4.41 -4.78
C ILE A 114 -5.74 -3.26 -4.88
N ILE A 115 -5.37 -2.11 -4.35
CA ILE A 115 -6.11 -0.86 -4.52
C ILE A 115 -5.66 -0.20 -5.80
N ARG A 116 -6.55 -0.12 -6.79
CA ARG A 116 -6.27 0.42 -8.12
C ARG A 116 -7.12 1.64 -8.40
N ASP A 117 -6.47 2.72 -8.78
CA ASP A 117 -7.13 3.94 -9.23
C ASP A 117 -7.17 3.98 -10.75
N LYS A 118 -8.31 4.46 -11.26
CA LYS A 118 -8.55 4.77 -12.66
C LYS A 118 -8.93 6.25 -12.74
N VAL A 119 -8.05 7.05 -13.34
CA VAL A 119 -8.22 8.50 -13.44
C VAL A 119 -8.34 8.87 -14.90
N LYS A 120 -9.39 9.60 -15.26
CA LYS A 120 -9.58 10.20 -16.58
C LYS A 120 -9.60 11.70 -16.45
N TRP A 121 -8.78 12.38 -17.23
CA TRP A 121 -8.72 13.84 -17.27
C TRP A 121 -8.51 14.31 -18.71
N GLY A 122 -8.82 15.58 -18.99
CA GLY A 122 -8.83 16.06 -20.35
C GLY A 122 -9.47 17.42 -20.56
N THR A 123 -9.11 18.07 -21.66
CA THR A 123 -9.85 19.23 -22.20
C THR A 123 -11.09 18.74 -22.97
N GLU A 124 -11.79 19.62 -23.67
CA GLU A 124 -12.88 19.21 -24.57
C GLU A 124 -12.36 18.45 -25.81
N GLU A 125 -11.10 18.68 -26.18
CA GLU A 125 -10.49 18.15 -27.40
C GLU A 125 -9.68 16.87 -27.16
N GLU A 126 -9.09 16.72 -25.97
CA GLU A 126 -8.21 15.59 -25.64
C GLU A 126 -8.57 14.95 -24.30
N THR A 127 -8.45 13.62 -24.22
CA THR A 127 -8.68 12.86 -22.98
C THR A 127 -7.60 11.82 -22.75
N TRP A 128 -7.10 11.79 -21.52
CA TRP A 128 -6.08 10.88 -21.01
C TRP A 128 -6.68 9.95 -19.96
N GLU A 129 -6.10 8.76 -19.83
CA GLU A 129 -6.48 7.79 -18.81
C GLU A 129 -5.24 7.18 -18.14
N LEU A 130 -5.23 7.16 -16.81
CA LEU A 130 -4.21 6.53 -15.99
C LEU A 130 -4.86 5.42 -15.17
N ILE A 131 -4.26 4.23 -15.23
CA ILE A 131 -4.61 3.10 -14.37
C ILE A 131 -3.39 2.77 -13.51
N ILE A 132 -3.50 3.00 -12.21
CA ILE A 132 -2.36 2.87 -11.29
C ILE A 132 -2.73 2.08 -10.06
N ASP A 133 -1.90 1.11 -9.72
CA ASP A 133 -1.97 0.44 -8.43
C ASP A 133 -1.39 1.35 -7.34
N LYS A 134 -2.18 1.66 -6.32
CA LYS A 134 -1.89 2.65 -5.29
C LYS A 134 -1.64 2.05 -3.91
N GLY A 135 -2.02 0.80 -3.69
CA GLY A 135 -1.82 0.17 -2.40
C GLY A 135 -2.29 -1.27 -2.33
N LEU A 136 -2.19 -1.81 -1.13
CA LEU A 136 -2.64 -3.14 -0.74
C LEU A 136 -3.57 -3.05 0.44
N LYS A 137 -4.64 -3.84 0.43
CA LYS A 137 -5.53 -4.02 1.55
C LYS A 137 -5.52 -5.48 1.98
N PHE A 138 -5.20 -5.69 3.24
CA PHE A 138 -5.20 -6.97 3.94
C PHE A 138 -6.44 -7.04 4.80
N LYS A 139 -7.19 -8.13 4.69
CA LYS A 139 -8.36 -8.40 5.54
C LYS A 139 -8.14 -9.69 6.31
N PHE A 140 -8.32 -9.61 7.61
CA PHE A 140 -8.17 -10.74 8.55
C PHE A 140 -9.55 -11.29 8.94
N GLU A 141 -9.59 -12.53 9.41
CA GLU A 141 -10.85 -13.22 9.74
C GLU A 141 -11.68 -12.53 10.84
N ASN A 142 -11.03 -11.77 11.73
CA ASN A 142 -11.69 -11.00 12.79
C ASN A 142 -12.24 -9.63 12.34
N ASN A 143 -12.35 -9.38 11.03
CA ASN A 143 -12.73 -8.09 10.43
C ASN A 143 -11.74 -6.94 10.62
N LEU A 144 -10.56 -7.21 11.16
CA LEU A 144 -9.46 -6.24 11.14
C LEU A 144 -8.97 -6.08 9.70
N GLU A 145 -8.71 -4.84 9.31
CA GLU A 145 -8.16 -4.50 8.01
C GLU A 145 -6.89 -3.69 8.20
N LEU A 146 -5.87 -3.99 7.39
CA LEU A 146 -4.67 -3.19 7.23
C LEU A 146 -4.61 -2.71 5.78
N LEU A 147 -4.59 -1.40 5.58
CA LEU A 147 -4.41 -0.77 4.28
C LEU A 147 -3.03 -0.12 4.25
N ILE A 148 -2.28 -0.39 3.18
CA ILE A 148 -0.97 0.17 2.89
C ILE A 148 -1.07 0.89 1.55
N MET A 149 -0.87 2.21 1.54
CA MET A 149 -0.95 3.04 0.34
C MET A 149 0.42 3.67 0.06
N THR A 150 0.84 3.70 -1.20
CA THR A 150 2.07 4.40 -1.59
C THR A 150 1.82 5.90 -1.71
N ARG A 151 2.71 6.69 -1.09
CA ARG A 151 2.61 8.15 -1.04
C ARG A 151 3.73 8.83 -1.83
N ASP A 152 4.98 8.53 -1.46
CA ASP A 152 6.15 9.11 -2.11
C ASP A 152 7.17 8.00 -2.39
N SER A 153 7.30 7.63 -3.66
CA SER A 153 8.22 6.58 -4.07
C SER A 153 9.68 7.00 -3.95
N SER A 154 9.98 8.29 -4.09
CA SER A 154 11.36 8.80 -4.04
C SER A 154 11.98 8.64 -2.64
N LEU A 155 11.13 8.69 -1.61
CA LEU A 155 11.49 8.49 -0.21
C LEU A 155 11.09 7.12 0.34
N GLY A 156 10.50 6.25 -0.48
CA GLY A 156 9.96 4.96 -0.04
C GLY A 156 8.82 5.06 0.99
N MET A 157 8.13 6.19 1.03
CA MET A 157 7.15 6.51 2.05
C MET A 157 5.77 5.91 1.73
N MET A 158 5.21 5.24 2.73
CA MET A 158 3.89 4.63 2.73
C MET A 158 2.99 5.25 3.78
N GLU A 159 1.69 5.13 3.55
CA GLU A 159 0.63 5.48 4.48
C GLU A 159 -0.10 4.20 4.92
N PHE A 160 -0.32 4.09 6.23
CA PHE A 160 -0.89 2.91 6.86
C PHE A 160 -2.20 3.26 7.55
N TRP A 161 -3.19 2.39 7.38
CA TRP A 161 -4.47 2.49 8.07
C TRP A 161 -4.84 1.14 8.67
N ILE A 162 -5.20 1.13 9.95
CA ILE A 162 -5.53 -0.09 10.68
C ILE A 162 -6.83 0.12 11.44
N GLY A 163 -7.76 -0.81 11.26
CA GLY A 163 -9.00 -0.86 12.02
C GLY A 163 -10.06 -1.68 11.32
N GLU A 164 -11.29 -1.57 11.81
CA GLU A 164 -12.43 -2.26 11.23
C GLU A 164 -13.06 -1.42 10.11
N SER A 165 -13.46 -2.08 9.01
CA SER A 165 -14.28 -1.49 7.93
C SER A 165 -13.69 -0.23 7.25
N ILE A 166 -12.51 -0.36 6.64
CA ILE A 166 -11.87 0.67 5.83
C ILE A 166 -12.64 0.83 4.50
N THR A 167 -13.74 1.59 4.56
CA THR A 167 -14.67 1.83 3.43
C THR A 167 -14.49 3.20 2.80
N TRP A 168 -13.93 4.17 3.54
CA TRP A 168 -13.73 5.55 3.08
C TRP A 168 -12.83 5.63 1.84
N ILE A 169 -12.00 4.63 1.58
CA ILE A 169 -11.16 4.56 0.37
C ILE A 169 -11.98 4.66 -0.91
N GLN A 170 -13.26 4.29 -0.88
CA GLN A 170 -14.15 4.37 -2.04
C GLN A 170 -14.72 5.77 -2.27
N ASN A 171 -14.51 6.74 -1.36
CA ASN A 171 -15.02 8.10 -1.49
C ASN A 171 -14.14 8.93 -2.44
N PRO A 172 -14.61 9.28 -3.65
CA PRO A 172 -13.82 10.00 -4.67
C PRO A 172 -13.22 11.31 -4.18
N GLU A 173 -13.95 12.06 -3.35
CA GLU A 173 -13.52 13.35 -2.80
C GLU A 173 -12.30 13.20 -1.88
N LYS A 174 -12.06 12.01 -1.32
CA LYS A 174 -10.94 11.76 -0.41
C LYS A 174 -9.63 11.46 -1.13
N PHE A 175 -9.66 11.18 -2.43
CA PHE A 175 -8.46 10.81 -3.17
C PHE A 175 -8.29 11.53 -4.52
N SER A 176 -9.24 12.38 -4.92
CA SER A 176 -9.06 13.31 -6.05
C SER A 176 -7.83 14.20 -5.87
N ASP A 177 -7.61 14.72 -4.66
CA ASP A 177 -6.54 15.66 -4.34
C ASP A 177 -5.14 15.05 -4.53
N SER A 178 -5.04 13.72 -4.46
CA SER A 178 -3.77 13.00 -4.66
C SER A 178 -3.21 13.15 -6.07
N TYR A 179 -4.01 13.60 -7.03
CA TYR A 179 -3.62 13.75 -8.43
C TYR A 179 -3.33 15.19 -8.82
N MET A 180 -3.55 16.16 -7.93
CA MET A 180 -3.31 17.60 -8.16
C MET A 180 -3.91 18.11 -9.49
N LEU A 181 -5.02 17.50 -9.93
CA LEU A 181 -5.73 17.89 -11.15
C LEU A 181 -6.75 18.99 -10.82
N ASP A 182 -6.85 19.99 -11.69
CA ASP A 182 -7.92 20.97 -11.59
C ASP A 182 -9.27 20.29 -11.81
N SER A 183 -10.29 20.71 -11.05
CA SER A 183 -11.64 20.09 -11.12
C SER A 183 -12.26 20.19 -12.52
N SER A 184 -11.87 21.18 -13.32
CA SER A 184 -12.33 21.34 -14.71
C SER A 184 -11.71 20.33 -15.68
N GLU A 185 -10.56 19.76 -15.33
CA GLU A 185 -9.86 18.77 -16.15
C GLU A 185 -10.28 17.35 -15.78
N LEU A 186 -10.66 17.11 -14.52
CA LEU A 186 -11.07 15.79 -14.05
C LEU A 186 -12.41 15.37 -14.68
N ARG A 187 -12.39 14.27 -15.44
CA ARG A 187 -13.59 13.71 -16.08
C ARG A 187 -14.20 12.57 -15.28
N SER A 188 -13.36 11.71 -14.72
CA SER A 188 -13.81 10.67 -13.79
C SER A 188 -12.64 10.17 -12.95
N ILE A 189 -12.93 9.81 -11.69
CA ILE A 189 -12.00 9.11 -10.84
C ILE A 189 -12.71 7.92 -10.18
N GLN A 190 -12.08 6.75 -10.22
CA GLN A 190 -12.61 5.55 -9.60
C GLN A 190 -11.49 4.79 -8.91
N ARG A 191 -11.76 4.30 -7.70
CA ARG A 191 -10.92 3.31 -7.02
C ARG A 191 -11.59 1.96 -7.03
N VAL A 192 -10.84 0.91 -7.35
CA VAL A 192 -11.29 -0.47 -7.43
C VAL A 192 -10.40 -1.35 -6.56
N GLU A 193 -11.02 -2.25 -5.81
CA GLU A 193 -10.30 -3.31 -5.11
C GLU A 193 -10.22 -4.54 -6.03
N GLN A 194 -9.01 -4.98 -6.37
CA GLN A 194 -8.77 -6.18 -7.18
C GLN A 194 -8.11 -7.26 -6.31
N PHE A 195 -8.81 -8.37 -6.06
CA PHE A 195 -8.30 -9.47 -5.26
C PHE A 195 -7.12 -10.19 -5.93
N ILE A 196 -6.16 -10.61 -5.09
CA ILE A 196 -5.06 -11.51 -5.44
C ILE A 196 -5.50 -12.96 -5.26
#